data_AF-A0A8J2PHW5-F1
#
_entry.id   AF-A0A8J2PHW5-F1
#
_cell.length_a   1.000
_cell.length_b   1.000
_cell.length_c   1.000
_cell.angle_alpha   90.00
_cell.angle_beta   90.00
_cell.angle_gamma   90.00
#
_symmetry.space_group_name_H-M   'P 1'
#
loop_
_entity.id
_entity.type
_entity.pdbx_description
1 polymer ?
#
loop_
_entity_poly.entity_id
_entity_poly.type
_entity_poly.pdbx_seq_one_letter_code
_entity_poly.pdbx_strand_id
1 'polypeptide(L)'
;KERSTLFRWITWEFNDSMIESFQDNPSNQIFWYPSVVYVRNHVIFTIVNFFVHFLPAMLIDGILIITGKKPKMMKIYRKIRKLASATMELQRSDHWLYTDNTKRLFTLLDPVDKESFNFNIQSINCAEYVRIRNYGIRYFACNEEDKDLPKARKNFQRYDYRNL
;
A
#
# COMPACT_ATOMS: atom_id res chain seq x y z
N LYS A 1 -3.65 2.76 -25.92
CA LYS A 1 -3.98 4.16 -25.56
C LYS A 1 -4.99 4.23 -24.40
N GLU A 2 -6.06 3.43 -24.44
CA GLU A 2 -7.07 3.37 -23.37
C GLU A 2 -6.61 2.63 -22.09
N ARG A 3 -5.80 1.57 -22.23
CA ARG A 3 -5.13 0.90 -21.09
C ARG A 3 -4.30 1.87 -20.24
N SER A 4 -3.54 2.76 -20.88
CA SER A 4 -2.67 3.70 -20.16
C SER A 4 -3.46 4.81 -19.45
N THR A 5 -4.63 5.19 -19.95
CA THR A 5 -5.47 6.21 -19.30
C THR A 5 -6.27 5.64 -18.13
N LEU A 6 -6.81 4.42 -18.28
CA LEU A 6 -7.53 3.74 -17.21
C LEU A 6 -6.61 3.44 -16.01
N PHE A 7 -5.45 2.81 -16.26
CA PHE A 7 -4.50 2.53 -15.18
C PHE A 7 -3.97 3.80 -14.55
N ARG A 8 -3.78 4.87 -15.33
CA ARG A 8 -3.37 6.17 -14.78
C ARG A 8 -4.43 6.76 -13.86
N TRP A 9 -5.70 6.72 -14.26
CA TRP A 9 -6.81 7.23 -13.43
C TRP A 9 -6.97 6.42 -12.14
N ILE A 10 -6.98 5.08 -12.24
CA ILE A 10 -7.00 4.18 -11.08
C ILE A 10 -5.79 4.44 -10.18
N THR A 11 -4.60 4.68 -10.70
CA THR A 11 -3.43 4.97 -9.84
C THR A 11 -3.54 6.29 -9.07
N TRP A 12 -4.18 7.32 -9.64
CA TRP A 12 -4.38 8.60 -8.93
C TRP A 12 -5.46 8.45 -7.86
N GLU A 13 -6.62 7.92 -8.21
CA GLU A 13 -7.71 7.67 -7.26
C GLU A 13 -7.25 6.73 -6.13
N PHE A 14 -6.48 5.70 -6.47
CA PHE A 14 -5.89 4.79 -5.50
C PHE A 14 -4.88 5.51 -4.60
N ASN A 15 -4.03 6.38 -5.14
CA ASN A 15 -3.07 7.13 -4.33
C ASN A 15 -3.76 8.07 -3.35
N ASP A 16 -4.77 8.80 -3.79
CA ASP A 16 -5.54 9.72 -2.95
C ASP A 16 -6.29 8.93 -1.87
N SER A 17 -6.97 7.84 -2.26
CA SER A 17 -7.61 6.90 -1.35
C SER A 17 -6.65 6.28 -0.33
N MET A 18 -5.40 6.01 -0.73
CA MET A 18 -4.36 5.48 0.16
C MET A 18 -3.98 6.48 1.24
N ILE A 19 -3.79 7.75 0.86
CA ILE A 19 -3.47 8.82 1.80
C ILE A 19 -4.62 9.01 2.79
N GLU A 20 -5.85 9.16 2.29
CA GLU A 20 -7.05 9.31 3.12
C GLU A 20 -7.23 8.14 4.08
N SER A 21 -7.07 6.92 3.58
CA SER A 21 -7.20 5.72 4.40
C SER A 21 -6.15 5.64 5.52
N PHE A 22 -4.93 6.15 5.31
CA PHE A 22 -3.94 6.26 6.37
C PHE A 22 -4.28 7.33 7.42
N GLN A 23 -5.03 8.38 7.05
CA GLN A 23 -5.52 9.36 8.02
C GLN A 23 -6.65 8.78 8.89
N ASP A 24 -7.52 7.97 8.30
CA ASP A 24 -8.63 7.33 9.02
C ASP A 24 -8.14 6.22 9.96
N ASN A 25 -7.23 5.39 9.46
CA ASN A 25 -6.73 4.19 10.12
C ASN A 25 -5.19 4.14 10.19
N PRO A 26 -4.54 5.13 10.82
CA PRO A 26 -3.09 5.14 10.96
C PRO A 26 -2.63 3.99 11.85
N SER A 27 -1.40 3.52 11.62
CA SER A 27 -0.71 2.61 12.52
C SER A 27 0.16 3.36 13.53
N ASN A 28 0.27 2.80 14.74
CA ASN A 28 1.21 3.30 15.74
C ASN A 28 2.69 3.05 15.37
N GLN A 29 2.95 2.18 14.38
CA GLN A 29 4.29 1.81 13.93
C GLN A 29 4.84 2.71 12.81
N ILE A 30 4.22 3.86 12.54
CA ILE A 30 4.66 4.83 11.53
C ILE A 30 5.86 5.65 12.05
N PHE A 31 6.86 5.85 11.18
CA PHE A 31 8.10 6.61 11.44
C PHE A 31 8.27 7.85 10.55
N TRP A 32 7.55 7.93 9.45
CA TRP A 32 7.48 9.07 8.55
C TRP A 32 6.10 9.07 7.89
N TYR A 33 5.68 10.22 7.39
CA TYR A 33 4.41 10.33 6.67
C TYR A 33 4.35 9.34 5.49
N PRO A 34 3.27 8.56 5.33
CA PRO A 34 3.17 7.62 4.23
C PRO A 34 3.14 8.35 2.89
N SER A 35 3.93 7.86 1.95
CA SER A 35 3.90 8.28 0.55
C SER A 35 3.98 7.04 -0.34
N VAL A 36 3.32 7.10 -1.49
CA VAL A 36 3.34 6.02 -2.47
C VAL A 36 3.97 6.56 -3.74
N VAL A 37 5.01 5.88 -4.21
CA VAL A 37 5.68 6.19 -5.48
C VAL A 37 5.59 4.97 -6.37
N TYR A 38 4.87 5.11 -7.48
CA TYR A 38 4.79 4.08 -8.50
C TYR A 38 5.93 4.24 -9.48
N VAL A 39 6.77 3.22 -9.59
CA VAL A 39 7.83 3.17 -10.60
C VAL A 39 7.64 1.95 -11.48
N ARG A 40 7.76 2.15 -12.80
CA ARG A 40 7.52 1.10 -13.79
C ARG A 40 8.69 0.12 -13.92
N ASN A 41 9.89 0.56 -13.58
CA ASN A 41 11.11 -0.23 -13.72
C ASN A 41 11.52 -0.85 -12.36
N HIS A 42 11.68 -2.17 -12.33
CA HIS A 42 12.07 -2.92 -11.13
C HIS A 42 13.45 -2.51 -10.57
N VAL A 43 14.39 -2.12 -11.44
CA VAL A 43 15.70 -1.62 -11.03
C VAL A 43 15.54 -0.30 -10.27
N ILE A 44 14.76 0.63 -10.83
CA ILE A 44 14.47 1.91 -10.18
C ILE A 44 13.73 1.68 -8.85
N PHE A 45 12.74 0.78 -8.83
CA PHE A 45 12.05 0.36 -7.60
C PHE A 45 13.02 -0.12 -6.53
N THR A 46 13.96 -0.98 -6.92
CA THR A 46 14.95 -1.54 -6.00
C THR A 46 15.86 -0.45 -5.44
N ILE A 47 16.33 0.47 -6.28
CA ILE A 47 17.19 1.59 -5.88
C ILE A 47 16.43 2.52 -4.92
N VAL A 48 15.21 2.95 -5.28
CA VAL A 48 14.40 3.84 -4.43
C VAL A 48 14.10 3.18 -3.10
N ASN A 49 13.68 1.91 -3.09
CA ASN A 49 13.40 1.16 -1.87
C ASN A 49 14.64 1.01 -0.98
N PHE A 50 15.83 0.83 -1.59
CA PHE A 50 17.08 0.80 -0.86
C PHE A 50 17.35 2.11 -0.11
N PHE A 51 17.25 3.25 -0.79
CA PHE A 51 17.56 4.56 -0.19
C PHE A 51 16.46 5.08 0.75
N VAL A 52 15.20 4.79 0.49
CA VAL A 52 14.07 5.32 1.28
C VAL A 52 13.72 4.43 2.47
N HIS A 53 13.89 3.11 2.35
CA HIS A 53 13.44 2.17 3.39
C HIS A 53 14.58 1.39 4.05
N PHE A 54 15.49 0.81 3.28
CA PHE A 54 16.53 -0.06 3.84
C PHE A 54 17.64 0.73 4.55
N LEU A 55 18.25 1.69 3.84
CA LEU A 55 19.36 2.46 4.35
C LEU A 55 18.98 3.25 5.61
N PRO A 56 17.84 3.98 5.68
CA PRO A 56 17.43 4.67 6.90
C PRO A 56 17.15 3.71 8.06
N ALA A 57 16.53 2.55 7.80
CA ALA A 57 16.29 1.55 8.84
C ALA A 57 17.61 1.01 9.43
N MET A 58 18.60 0.76 8.59
CA MET A 58 19.92 0.33 9.03
C MET A 58 20.62 1.40 9.88
N LEU A 59 20.63 2.65 9.42
CA LEU A 59 21.27 3.77 10.12
C LEU A 59 20.64 4.02 11.50
N ILE A 60 19.30 4.01 11.58
CA ILE A 60 18.59 4.19 12.85
C ILE A 60 18.92 3.06 13.82
N ASP A 61 18.95 1.80 13.36
CA ASP A 61 19.33 0.68 14.22
C ASP A 61 20.80 0.79 14.68
N GLY A 62 21.71 1.28 13.82
CA GLY A 62 23.08 1.58 14.21
C GLY A 62 23.17 2.62 15.33
N ILE A 63 22.43 3.73 15.21
CA ILE A 63 22.36 4.76 16.25
C ILE A 63 21.77 4.19 17.55
N LEU A 64 20.72 3.37 17.46
CA LEU A 64 20.13 2.72 18.63
C LEU A 64 21.17 1.83 19.34
N ILE A 65 21.91 1.01 18.60
CA ILE A 65 22.95 0.14 19.17
C ILE A 65 24.03 0.97 19.86
N ILE A 66 24.55 2.02 19.22
CA ILE A 66 25.59 2.89 19.78
C ILE A 66 25.10 3.61 21.05
N THR A 67 23.81 3.96 21.11
CA THR A 67 23.20 4.62 22.28
C THR A 67 22.67 3.63 23.34
N GLY A 68 23.01 2.33 23.24
CA GLY A 68 22.60 1.30 24.20
C GLY A 68 21.13 0.91 24.13
N LYS A 69 20.43 1.27 23.05
CA LYS A 69 19.02 0.97 22.81
C LYS A 69 18.85 -0.25 21.90
N LYS A 70 17.71 -0.92 22.02
CA LYS A 70 17.38 -2.11 21.22
C LYS A 70 17.06 -1.73 19.76
N PRO A 71 17.76 -2.29 18.75
CA PRO A 71 17.43 -2.09 17.35
C PRO A 71 16.06 -2.71 17.02
N LYS A 72 15.29 -2.05 16.16
CA LYS A 72 13.93 -2.45 15.78
C LYS A 72 13.56 -2.15 14.33
N MET A 73 14.22 -1.20 13.67
CA MET A 73 13.84 -0.69 12.36
C MET A 73 14.02 -1.73 11.26
N MET A 74 15.10 -2.51 11.29
CA MET A 74 15.32 -3.59 10.32
C MET A 74 14.27 -4.69 10.43
N LYS A 75 13.68 -4.91 11.61
CA LYS A 75 12.55 -5.84 11.79
C LYS A 75 11.30 -5.31 11.10
N ILE A 76 11.03 -4.01 11.21
CA ILE A 76 9.89 -3.34 10.57
C ILE A 76 10.07 -3.34 9.05
N TYR A 77 11.26 -2.98 8.55
CA TYR A 77 11.59 -3.04 7.12
C TYR A 77 11.31 -4.42 6.52
N ARG A 78 11.75 -5.51 7.17
CA ARG A 78 11.50 -6.87 6.68
C ARG A 78 10.01 -7.20 6.61
N LYS A 79 9.21 -6.76 7.60
CA LYS A 79 7.74 -6.92 7.57
C LYS A 79 7.14 -6.17 6.39
N ILE A 80 7.48 -4.90 6.21
CA ILE A 80 6.99 -4.07 5.10
C ILE A 80 7.36 -4.69 3.76
N ARG A 81 8.62 -5.11 3.58
CA ARG A 81 9.07 -5.77 2.35
C ARG A 81 8.29 -7.06 2.07
N LYS A 82 7.99 -7.87 3.09
CA LYS A 82 7.19 -9.09 2.94
C LYS A 82 5.74 -8.78 2.52
N LEU A 83 5.13 -7.75 3.13
CA LEU A 83 3.78 -7.29 2.76
C LEU A 83 3.74 -6.71 1.34
N ALA A 84 4.75 -5.92 0.98
CA ALA A 84 4.91 -5.36 -0.36
C ALA A 84 5.06 -6.48 -1.40
N SER A 85 5.91 -7.47 -1.17
CA SER A 85 6.05 -8.60 -2.10
C SER A 85 4.77 -9.43 -2.24
N ALA A 86 4.01 -9.62 -1.15
CA ALA A 86 2.76 -10.37 -1.18
C ALA A 86 1.62 -9.64 -1.92
N THR A 87 1.67 -8.31 -1.97
CA THR A 87 0.64 -7.48 -2.61
C THR A 87 1.07 -6.90 -3.95
N MET A 88 2.37 -7.01 -4.30
CA MET A 88 2.98 -6.43 -5.50
C MET A 88 2.35 -6.91 -6.79
N GLU A 89 2.00 -8.20 -6.87
CA GLU A 89 1.39 -8.75 -8.08
C GLU A 89 0.06 -8.06 -8.35
N LEU A 90 -0.82 -7.90 -7.35
CA LEU A 90 -2.11 -7.21 -7.49
C LEU A 90 -1.97 -5.72 -7.86
N GLN A 91 -0.82 -5.12 -7.55
CA GLN A 91 -0.53 -3.71 -7.84
C GLN A 91 0.13 -3.49 -9.20
N ARG A 92 0.53 -4.56 -9.90
CA ARG A 92 1.13 -4.49 -11.23
C ARG A 92 0.07 -4.15 -12.28
N SER A 93 0.37 -3.12 -13.07
CA SER A 93 -0.49 -2.64 -14.17
C SER A 93 -0.61 -3.62 -15.36
N ASP A 94 0.26 -4.63 -15.41
CA ASP A 94 0.34 -5.69 -16.41
C ASP A 94 -0.31 -6.99 -15.92
N HIS A 95 -1.29 -6.88 -15.01
CA HIS A 95 -2.00 -8.03 -14.48
C HIS A 95 -2.61 -8.89 -15.60
N TRP A 96 -2.37 -10.20 -15.55
CA TRP A 96 -2.93 -11.20 -16.48
C TRP A 96 -4.47 -11.18 -16.54
N LEU A 97 -5.11 -10.63 -15.50
CA LEU A 97 -6.56 -10.42 -15.42
C LEU A 97 -7.09 -9.33 -16.38
N TYR A 98 -6.24 -8.43 -16.88
CA TYR A 98 -6.67 -7.34 -17.78
C TYR A 98 -6.06 -7.49 -19.17
N THR A 99 -6.47 -8.56 -19.85
CA THR A 99 -6.11 -8.84 -21.25
C THR A 99 -7.34 -8.65 -22.15
N ASP A 100 -7.14 -8.60 -23.46
CA ASP A 100 -8.27 -8.49 -24.39
C ASP A 100 -9.11 -9.78 -24.37
N ASN A 101 -8.48 -10.91 -24.05
CA ASN A 101 -9.15 -12.19 -23.80
C ASN A 101 -10.06 -12.14 -22.57
N THR A 102 -9.60 -11.61 -21.44
CA THR A 102 -10.44 -11.51 -20.23
C THR A 102 -11.57 -10.50 -20.41
N LYS A 103 -11.33 -9.38 -21.11
CA LYS A 103 -12.41 -8.45 -21.51
C LYS A 103 -13.47 -9.15 -22.34
N ARG A 104 -13.06 -9.86 -23.39
CA ARG A 104 -13.98 -10.61 -24.26
C ARG A 104 -14.72 -11.68 -23.47
N LEU A 105 -14.03 -12.44 -22.62
CA LEU A 105 -14.67 -13.44 -21.75
C LEU A 105 -15.75 -12.79 -20.88
N PHE A 106 -15.45 -11.65 -20.24
CA PHE A 106 -16.43 -10.95 -19.42
C PHE A 106 -17.66 -10.52 -20.23
N THR A 107 -17.50 -10.10 -21.50
CA THR A 107 -18.66 -9.77 -22.34
C THR A 107 -19.55 -10.97 -22.65
N LEU A 108 -18.98 -12.17 -22.71
CA LEU A 108 -19.68 -13.41 -23.06
C LEU A 108 -20.42 -14.06 -21.88
N LEU A 109 -20.09 -13.69 -20.63
CA LEU A 109 -20.78 -14.20 -19.45
C LEU A 109 -22.22 -13.69 -19.39
N ASP A 110 -23.13 -14.54 -18.93
CA ASP A 110 -24.48 -14.11 -18.57
C ASP A 110 -24.48 -13.27 -17.28
N PRO A 111 -25.58 -12.59 -16.96
CA PRO A 111 -25.65 -11.71 -15.79
C PRO A 111 -25.34 -12.41 -14.45
N VAL A 112 -25.76 -13.67 -14.27
CA VAL A 112 -25.57 -14.41 -13.01
C VAL A 112 -24.10 -14.73 -12.81
N ASP A 113 -23.42 -15.15 -13.87
CA ASP A 113 -21.97 -15.42 -13.82
C ASP A 113 -21.15 -14.13 -13.65
N LYS A 114 -21.58 -13.02 -14.26
CA LYS A 114 -20.94 -11.71 -14.07
C LYS A 114 -20.99 -11.25 -12.62
N GLU A 115 -22.10 -11.50 -11.94
CA GLU A 115 -22.28 -11.16 -10.53
C GLU A 115 -21.49 -12.11 -9.62
N SER A 116 -21.60 -13.41 -9.86
CA SER A 116 -20.98 -14.46 -9.02
C SER A 116 -19.45 -14.48 -9.14
N PHE A 117 -18.91 -14.15 -10.31
CA PHE A 117 -17.48 -14.19 -10.63
C PHE A 117 -16.99 -12.89 -11.25
N ASN A 118 -17.23 -11.77 -10.58
CA ASN A 118 -16.81 -10.47 -11.09
C ASN A 118 -15.29 -10.30 -11.05
N PHE A 119 -14.64 -10.39 -12.23
CA PHE A 119 -13.23 -10.05 -12.42
C PHE A 119 -13.03 -8.73 -13.20
N ASN A 120 -14.08 -7.91 -13.34
CA ASN A 120 -13.96 -6.59 -13.94
C ASN A 120 -13.38 -5.59 -12.92
N ILE A 121 -12.08 -5.35 -13.04
CA ILE A 121 -11.33 -4.40 -12.19
C ILE A 121 -11.94 -2.98 -12.23
N GLN A 122 -12.61 -2.60 -13.32
CA GLN A 122 -13.25 -1.28 -13.45
C GLN A 122 -14.47 -1.10 -12.54
N SER A 123 -15.08 -2.19 -12.07
CA SER A 123 -16.20 -2.14 -11.13
C SER A 123 -15.77 -2.06 -9.67
N ILE A 124 -14.46 -2.13 -9.39
CA ILE A 124 -13.95 -2.03 -8.02
C ILE A 124 -14.02 -0.57 -7.57
N ASN A 125 -14.70 -0.33 -6.46
CA ASN A 125 -14.59 0.93 -5.73
C ASN A 125 -13.19 1.03 -5.11
N CYS A 126 -12.33 1.88 -5.69
CA CYS A 126 -10.94 1.99 -5.27
C CYS A 126 -10.81 2.48 -3.82
N ALA A 127 -11.62 3.46 -3.41
CA ALA A 127 -11.59 4.01 -2.06
C ALA A 127 -11.96 2.97 -1.01
N GLU A 128 -13.04 2.21 -1.24
CA GLU A 128 -13.47 1.15 -0.33
C GLU A 128 -12.43 0.02 -0.24
N TYR A 129 -11.92 -0.43 -1.39
CA TYR A 129 -10.88 -1.46 -1.45
C TYR A 129 -9.66 -1.06 -0.61
N VAL A 130 -9.16 0.17 -0.80
CA VAL A 130 -7.99 0.68 -0.08
C VAL A 130 -8.27 0.78 1.42
N ARG A 131 -9.46 1.26 1.81
CA ARG A 131 -9.87 1.38 3.22
C ARG A 131 -9.88 0.02 3.92
N ILE A 132 -10.51 -0.99 3.32
CA ILE A 132 -10.58 -2.35 3.86
C ILE A 132 -9.18 -2.96 3.94
N ARG A 133 -8.37 -2.80 2.88
CA ARG A 133 -7.00 -3.29 2.82
C ARG A 133 -6.14 -2.71 3.94
N ASN A 134 -6.15 -1.41 4.14
CA ASN A 134 -5.30 -0.75 5.14
C ASN A 134 -5.77 -1.04 6.57
N TYR A 135 -7.08 -1.14 6.80
CA TYR A 135 -7.62 -1.67 8.06
C TYR A 135 -7.08 -3.08 8.33
N GLY A 136 -7.14 -3.98 7.34
CA GLY A 136 -6.62 -5.34 7.46
C GLY A 136 -5.12 -5.39 7.74
N ILE A 137 -4.32 -4.53 7.10
CA ILE A 137 -2.88 -4.42 7.39
C ILE A 137 -2.66 -4.00 8.84
N ARG A 138 -3.36 -2.96 9.32
CA ARG A 138 -3.21 -2.49 10.70
C ARG A 138 -3.61 -3.58 11.70
N TYR A 139 -4.77 -4.18 11.50
CA TYR A 139 -5.33 -5.18 12.40
C TYR A 139 -4.50 -6.47 12.42
N PHE A 140 -4.26 -7.08 11.25
CA PHE A 140 -3.64 -8.40 11.16
C PHE A 140 -2.12 -8.36 11.05
N ALA A 141 -1.53 -7.43 10.30
CA ALA A 141 -0.08 -7.42 10.06
C ALA A 141 0.69 -6.59 11.09
N CYS A 142 0.10 -5.47 11.53
CA CYS A 142 0.64 -4.64 12.60
C CYS A 142 0.22 -5.11 13.99
N ASN A 143 -0.83 -5.94 14.09
CA ASN A 143 -1.36 -6.48 15.35
C ASN A 143 -1.81 -5.35 16.31
N GLU A 144 -2.60 -4.41 15.76
CA GLU A 144 -3.12 -3.23 16.45
C GLU A 144 -4.66 -3.24 16.43
N GLU A 145 -5.28 -3.09 17.60
CA GLU A 145 -6.74 -3.12 17.77
C GLU A 145 -7.35 -1.72 17.63
N ASP A 146 -8.67 -1.62 17.51
CA ASP A 146 -9.37 -0.33 17.42
C ASP A 146 -9.16 0.56 18.66
N LYS A 147 -8.91 -0.02 19.82
CA LYS A 147 -8.56 0.75 21.04
C LYS A 147 -7.25 1.53 20.89
N ASP A 148 -6.36 1.12 19.99
CA ASP A 148 -5.07 1.76 19.74
C ASP A 148 -5.17 2.97 18.78
N LEU A 149 -6.31 3.15 18.10
CA LEU A 149 -6.55 4.21 17.12
C LEU A 149 -6.34 5.64 17.63
N PRO A 150 -6.84 6.04 18.82
CA PRO A 150 -6.65 7.40 19.31
C PRO A 150 -5.17 7.76 19.44
N LYS A 151 -4.36 6.80 19.93
CA LYS A 151 -2.91 6.96 20.03
C LYS A 151 -2.25 7.03 18.64
N ALA A 152 -2.69 6.18 17.71
CA ALA A 152 -2.16 6.15 16.35
C ALA A 152 -2.43 7.45 15.60
N ARG A 153 -3.63 8.02 15.72
CA ARG A 153 -3.98 9.33 15.12
C ARG A 153 -3.13 10.46 15.68
N LYS A 154 -2.93 10.49 17.00
CA LYS A 154 -2.04 11.48 17.63
C LYS A 154 -0.59 11.32 17.17
N ASN A 155 -0.11 10.10 16.97
CA ASN A 155 1.23 9.85 16.45
C ASN A 155 1.35 10.27 14.97
N PHE A 156 0.34 9.98 14.16
CA PHE A 156 0.29 10.33 12.74
C PHE A 156 0.40 11.85 12.51
N GLN A 157 -0.32 12.65 13.29
CA GLN A 157 -0.26 14.12 13.23
C GLN A 157 1.16 14.68 13.45
N ARG A 158 2.03 14.00 14.21
CA ARG A 158 3.42 14.44 14.43
C ARG A 158 4.28 14.34 13.18
N TYR A 159 3.92 13.44 12.27
CA TYR A 159 4.65 13.22 11.02
C TYR A 159 3.97 13.89 9.83
N ASP A 160 2.78 14.47 10.00
CA ASP A 160 2.06 15.18 8.92
C ASP A 160 2.68 16.55 8.67
N TYR A 161 3.63 16.59 7.73
CA TYR A 161 4.34 17.79 7.32
C TYR A 161 3.49 18.76 6.48
N ARG A 162 2.22 18.44 6.16
CA ARG A 162 1.31 19.36 5.44
C ARG A 162 0.73 20.46 6.32
N ASN A 163 0.86 20.33 7.64
CA ASN A 163 0.41 21.32 8.62
C ASN A 163 1.56 22.23 9.12
N LEU A 164 2.73 22.17 8.47
CA LEU A 164 3.88 23.07 8.66
C LEU A 164 3.89 24.13 7.56
#